data_AF-A0A4P9ZCV8-F1
#
_entry.id   AF-A0A4P9ZCV8-F1
#
_cell.length_a   1.000
_cell.length_b   1.000
_cell.length_c   1.000
_cell.angle_alpha   90.00
_cell.angle_beta   90.00
_cell.angle_gamma   90.00
#
_symmetry.space_group_name_H-M   'P 1'
#
loop_
_entity.id
_entity.type
_entity.pdbx_description
1 polymer ?
#
loop_
_entity_poly.entity_id
_entity_poly.type
_entity_poly.pdbx_seq_one_letter_code
_entity_poly.pdbx_strand_id
1 'polypeptide(L)'
;EEDKLARESDVTVSTNTTSYAEYKGFFIYVISALALVLYVAWTLMPQSVLVALGISYYPNKYWAHAVPTYLLMLMLFAYVYVALYNTEVKTQKLLSLSNFIDRQTVYPADPAEYVWKASNGVWDLPIGLVNEVLYG
;
A
#
# COMPACT_ATOMS: atom_id res chain seq x y z
N GLU A 1 3.23 21.00 29.46
CA GLU A 1 4.54 20.62 28.89
C GLU A 1 4.36 20.03 27.49
N GLU A 2 3.44 19.07 27.32
CA GLU A 2 3.08 18.50 26.01
C GLU A 2 2.62 19.54 24.97
N ASP A 3 1.81 20.53 25.36
CA ASP A 3 1.32 21.58 24.46
C ASP A 3 2.45 22.51 23.95
N LYS A 4 3.51 22.69 24.77
CA LYS A 4 4.67 23.48 24.39
C LYS A 4 5.57 22.71 23.40
N LEU A 5 5.71 21.40 23.61
CA LEU A 5 6.40 20.48 22.70
C LEU A 5 5.68 20.35 21.35
N ALA A 6 4.34 20.32 21.34
CA ALA A 6 3.54 20.31 20.12
C ALA A 6 3.69 21.60 19.29
N ARG A 7 3.78 22.75 19.96
CA ARG A 7 4.01 24.04 19.30
C ARG A 7 5.43 24.16 18.73
N GLU A 8 6.43 23.61 19.41
CA GLU A 8 7.81 23.60 18.94
C GLU A 8 8.05 22.57 17.83
N SER A 9 7.30 21.45 17.81
CA SER A 9 7.38 20.45 16.74
C SER A 9 6.76 20.97 15.43
N ASP A 10 5.64 21.68 15.47
CA ASP A 10 5.01 22.24 14.27
C ASP A 10 5.86 23.36 13.64
N VAL A 11 6.50 24.19 14.47
CA VAL A 11 7.43 25.23 14.01
C VAL A 11 8.71 24.63 13.44
N THR A 12 9.23 23.53 14.00
CA THR A 12 10.43 22.87 13.46
C THR A 12 10.15 22.03 12.22
N VAL A 13 8.97 21.41 12.09
CA VAL A 13 8.57 20.65 10.91
C VAL A 13 8.29 21.58 9.73
N SER A 14 7.60 22.71 9.94
CA SER A 14 7.35 23.72 8.90
C SER A 14 8.61 24.52 8.50
N THR A 15 9.55 24.73 9.41
CA THR A 15 10.83 25.38 9.06
C THR A 15 11.78 24.43 8.33
N ASN A 16 11.64 23.11 8.55
CA ASN A 16 12.44 22.08 7.88
C ASN A 16 11.85 21.60 6.54
N THR A 17 10.66 22.08 6.13
CA THR A 17 10.30 22.08 4.71
C THR A 17 11.21 23.09 4.02
N THR A 18 12.36 22.61 3.57
CA THR A 18 13.40 23.46 3.00
C THR A 18 12.77 24.28 1.86
N SER A 19 12.89 25.60 1.87
CA SER A 19 12.35 26.48 0.80
C SER A 19 12.71 25.97 -0.62
N TYR A 20 13.86 25.29 -0.75
CA TYR A 20 14.29 24.63 -1.97
C TYR A 20 13.39 23.49 -2.49
N ALA A 21 12.60 22.83 -1.64
CA ALA A 21 11.73 21.72 -2.03
C ALA A 21 10.62 22.18 -2.98
N GLU A 22 10.02 23.35 -2.70
CA GLU A 22 8.98 23.95 -3.54
C GLU A 22 9.53 24.32 -4.92
N TYR A 23 10.69 24.99 -4.97
CA TYR A 23 11.33 25.35 -6.24
C TYR A 23 11.78 24.13 -7.05
N LYS A 24 12.30 23.09 -6.38
CA LYS A 24 12.66 21.83 -7.06
C LYS A 24 11.44 21.15 -7.65
N GLY A 25 10.33 21.09 -6.91
CA GLY A 25 9.07 20.54 -7.40
C GLY A 25 8.55 21.31 -8.61
N PHE A 26 8.55 22.65 -8.54
CA PHE A 26 8.14 23.50 -9.66
C PHE A 26 9.04 23.32 -10.89
N PHE A 27 10.35 23.29 -10.70
CA PHE A 27 11.31 23.08 -11.80
C PHE A 27 11.14 21.72 -12.47
N ILE A 28 11.00 20.65 -11.68
CA ILE A 28 10.73 19.30 -12.20
C ILE A 28 9.37 19.25 -12.91
N TYR A 29 8.35 19.93 -12.39
CA TYR A 29 7.05 20.05 -13.05
C TYR A 29 7.15 20.73 -14.42
N VAL A 30 7.83 21.88 -14.52
CA VAL A 30 8.00 22.59 -15.79
C VAL A 30 8.78 21.75 -16.81
N ILE A 31 9.87 21.12 -16.38
CA ILE A 31 10.66 20.24 -17.27
C ILE A 31 9.87 19.02 -17.70
N SER A 32 9.17 18.36 -16.78
CA SER A 32 8.37 17.18 -17.12
C SER A 32 7.19 17.52 -18.03
N ALA A 33 6.53 18.66 -17.83
CA ALA A 33 5.48 19.15 -18.71
C ALA A 33 6.02 19.44 -20.12
N LEU A 34 7.16 20.13 -20.22
CA LEU A 34 7.80 20.40 -21.51
C LEU A 34 8.23 19.10 -22.22
N ALA A 35 8.86 18.18 -21.48
CA ALA A 35 9.26 16.88 -22.00
C ALA A 35 8.05 16.05 -22.47
N LEU A 36 6.94 16.09 -21.74
CA LEU A 36 5.69 15.44 -22.11
C LEU A 36 5.12 16.02 -23.40
N VAL A 37 5.08 17.34 -23.55
CA VAL A 37 4.59 18.00 -24.77
C VAL A 37 5.46 17.63 -25.97
N LEU A 38 6.78 17.66 -25.82
CA LEU A 38 7.71 17.26 -26.88
C LEU A 38 7.57 15.77 -27.24
N TYR A 39 7.38 14.92 -26.25
CA TYR A 39 7.15 13.49 -26.44
C TYR A 39 5.84 13.23 -27.20
N VAL A 40 4.74 13.82 -26.77
CA VAL A 40 3.44 13.70 -27.45
C VAL A 40 3.54 14.22 -28.89
N ALA A 41 4.15 15.38 -29.08
CA ALA A 41 4.37 15.95 -30.41
C ALA A 41 5.19 15.00 -31.31
N TRP A 42 6.27 14.41 -30.80
CA TRP A 42 7.09 13.45 -31.53
C TRP A 42 6.33 12.17 -31.91
N THR A 43 5.48 11.65 -31.00
CA THR A 43 4.69 10.44 -31.26
C THR A 43 3.60 10.65 -32.31
N LEU A 44 2.92 11.80 -32.29
CA LEU A 44 1.81 12.12 -33.19
C LEU A 44 2.25 12.60 -34.58
N MET A 45 3.41 13.27 -34.70
CA MET A 45 3.85 13.79 -36.00
C MET A 45 4.25 12.67 -36.98
N PRO A 46 3.83 12.71 -38.26
CA PRO A 46 4.25 11.73 -39.25
C PRO A 46 5.74 11.89 -39.62
N GLN A 47 6.37 10.80 -40.09
CA GLN A 47 7.81 10.77 -40.40
C GLN A 47 8.24 11.83 -41.43
N SER A 48 7.38 12.15 -42.40
CA SER A 48 7.64 13.20 -43.40
C SER A 48 7.89 14.57 -42.78
N VAL A 49 7.15 14.91 -41.72
CA VAL A 49 7.29 16.20 -41.02
C VAL A 49 8.57 16.24 -40.20
N LEU A 50 8.97 15.13 -39.56
CA LEU A 50 10.25 15.06 -38.83
C LEU A 50 11.44 15.22 -39.77
N VAL A 51 11.40 14.59 -40.95
CA VAL A 51 12.47 14.71 -41.96
C VAL A 51 12.51 16.14 -42.53
N ALA A 52 11.36 16.76 -42.76
CA ALA A 52 11.28 18.16 -43.19
C ALA A 52 11.84 19.14 -42.15
N LEU A 53 11.71 18.82 -40.85
CA LEU A 53 12.34 19.55 -39.74
C LEU A 53 13.85 19.29 -39.61
N GLY A 54 14.43 18.43 -40.45
CA GLY A 54 15.86 18.07 -40.42
C GLY A 54 16.22 16.99 -39.39
N ILE A 55 15.23 16.33 -38.78
CA ILE A 55 15.44 15.28 -37.77
C ILE A 55 15.40 13.91 -38.44
N SER A 56 16.55 13.48 -38.95
CA SER A 56 16.68 12.20 -39.66
C SER A 56 17.00 11.01 -38.75
N TYR A 57 17.50 11.25 -37.53
CA TYR A 57 17.90 10.22 -36.59
C TYR A 57 17.10 10.34 -35.28
N TYR A 58 16.19 9.39 -35.05
CA TYR A 58 15.38 9.29 -33.84
C TYR A 58 15.16 7.80 -33.49
N PRO A 59 14.96 7.44 -32.21
CA PRO A 59 14.71 6.05 -31.80
C PRO A 59 13.41 5.51 -32.40
N ASN A 60 13.27 4.19 -32.51
CA ASN A 60 12.06 3.59 -33.08
C ASN A 60 10.80 4.04 -32.30
N LYS A 61 9.78 4.55 -33.02
CA LYS A 61 8.49 4.98 -32.45
C LYS A 61 7.73 3.87 -31.73
N TYR A 62 8.07 2.60 -31.96
CA TYR A 62 7.54 1.46 -31.21
C TYR A 62 7.64 1.65 -29.68
N TRP A 63 8.72 2.28 -29.19
CA TRP A 63 8.90 2.57 -27.76
C TRP A 63 7.78 3.44 -27.17
N ALA A 64 7.12 4.25 -28.00
CA ALA A 64 6.00 5.07 -27.57
C ALA A 64 4.79 4.25 -27.13
N HIS A 65 4.57 3.09 -27.75
CA HIS A 65 3.51 2.18 -27.39
C HIS A 65 3.96 1.12 -26.38
N ALA A 66 5.20 0.64 -26.49
CA ALA A 66 5.73 -0.39 -25.62
C ALA A 66 5.73 0.06 -24.15
N VAL A 67 6.25 1.27 -23.85
CA VAL A 67 6.38 1.76 -22.47
C VAL A 67 5.04 1.81 -21.74
N PRO A 68 3.97 2.44 -22.28
CA PRO A 68 2.65 2.42 -21.64
C PRO A 68 2.09 1.00 -21.45
N THR A 69 2.21 0.13 -22.44
CA THR A 69 1.65 -1.23 -22.37
C THR A 69 2.35 -2.06 -21.29
N TYR A 70 3.68 -2.00 -21.20
CA TYR A 70 4.42 -2.67 -20.12
C TYR A 70 4.09 -2.08 -18.74
N LEU A 71 3.90 -0.77 -18.63
CA LEU A 71 3.54 -0.13 -17.37
C LEU A 71 2.15 -0.56 -16.88
N LEU A 72 1.17 -0.69 -17.77
CA LEU A 72 -0.15 -1.23 -17.45
C LEU A 72 -0.08 -2.70 -16.99
N MET A 73 0.71 -3.52 -17.67
CA MET A 73 0.92 -4.92 -17.28
C MET A 73 1.64 -5.05 -15.93
N LEU A 74 2.64 -4.19 -15.67
CA LEU A 74 3.33 -4.11 -14.38
C LEU A 74 2.34 -3.73 -13.26
N MET A 75 1.47 -2.75 -13.51
CA MET A 75 0.46 -2.31 -12.55
C MET A 75 -0.52 -3.44 -12.21
N LEU A 76 -1.01 -4.15 -13.23
CA LEU A 76 -1.88 -5.32 -13.02
C LEU A 76 -1.17 -6.40 -12.19
N PHE A 77 0.08 -6.71 -12.53
CA PHE A 77 0.89 -7.68 -11.80
C PHE A 77 1.06 -7.27 -10.33
N ALA A 78 1.33 -5.99 -10.05
CA ALA A 78 1.46 -5.48 -8.69
C ALA A 78 0.16 -5.63 -7.89
N TYR A 79 -1.00 -5.34 -8.49
CA TYR A 79 -2.29 -5.54 -7.81
C TYR A 79 -2.56 -7.00 -7.47
N VAL A 80 -2.33 -7.91 -8.43
CA VAL A 80 -2.50 -9.35 -8.22
C VAL A 80 -1.54 -9.84 -7.14
N TYR A 81 -0.27 -9.41 -7.18
CA TYR A 81 0.73 -9.76 -6.19
C TYR A 81 0.32 -9.32 -4.78
N VAL A 82 -0.11 -8.07 -4.60
CA VAL A 82 -0.54 -7.57 -3.28
C VAL A 82 -1.79 -8.29 -2.80
N ALA A 83 -2.75 -8.58 -3.68
CA ALA A 83 -3.93 -9.35 -3.34
C ALA A 83 -3.56 -10.75 -2.85
N LEU A 84 -2.74 -11.48 -3.60
CA LEU A 84 -2.25 -12.82 -3.25
C LEU A 84 -1.46 -12.80 -1.93
N TYR A 85 -0.55 -11.85 -1.76
CA TYR A 85 0.23 -11.71 -0.54
C TYR A 85 -0.65 -11.46 0.68
N ASN A 86 -1.67 -10.61 0.54
CA ASN A 86 -2.61 -10.35 1.60
C ASN A 86 -3.44 -11.59 1.94
N THR A 87 -3.92 -12.35 0.94
CA THR A 87 -4.75 -13.53 1.16
C THR A 87 -3.97 -14.74 1.69
N GLU A 88 -2.76 -14.98 1.20
CA GLU A 88 -2.00 -16.20 1.52
C GLU A 88 -1.05 -16.04 2.71
N VAL A 89 -0.46 -14.85 2.89
CA VAL A 89 0.59 -14.64 3.90
C VAL A 89 0.05 -13.88 5.10
N LYS A 90 -0.75 -12.83 4.88
CA LYS A 90 -1.21 -11.95 5.97
C LYS A 90 -2.51 -12.40 6.62
N THR A 91 -3.45 -12.91 5.84
CA THR A 91 -4.77 -13.32 6.34
C THR A 91 -4.68 -14.71 6.95
N GLN A 92 -5.14 -14.86 8.19
CA GLN A 92 -5.30 -16.16 8.83
C GLN A 92 -6.44 -16.94 8.16
N LYS A 93 -6.44 -18.27 8.28
CA LYS A 93 -7.53 -19.10 7.73
C LYS A 93 -8.88 -18.65 8.31
N LEU A 94 -9.94 -18.61 7.49
CA LEU A 94 -11.28 -18.14 7.86
C LEU A 94 -11.84 -18.77 9.15
N LEU A 95 -11.62 -20.07 9.35
CA LEU A 95 -12.14 -20.81 10.52
C LEU A 95 -11.14 -20.93 11.67
N SER A 96 -10.02 -20.20 11.63
CA SER A 96 -9.09 -20.20 12.75
C SER A 96 -9.67 -19.43 13.93
N LEU A 97 -9.65 -20.03 15.13
CA LEU A 97 -10.04 -19.35 16.37
C LEU A 97 -9.18 -18.10 16.61
N SER A 98 -7.96 -18.07 16.08
CA SER A 98 -7.05 -16.91 16.14
C SER A 98 -7.63 -15.63 15.52
N ASN A 99 -8.71 -15.69 14.74
CA ASN A 99 -9.41 -14.50 14.26
C ASN A 99 -10.22 -13.79 15.36
N PHE A 100 -10.63 -14.51 16.41
CA PHE A 100 -11.40 -13.98 17.54
C PHE A 100 -10.55 -13.67 18.76
N ILE A 101 -9.28 -14.09 18.73
CA ILE A 101 -8.34 -14.01 19.84
C ILE A 101 -7.31 -12.93 19.54
N ASP A 102 -6.97 -12.13 20.54
CA ASP A 102 -5.92 -11.13 20.45
C ASP A 102 -4.64 -11.60 21.16
N ARG A 103 -3.59 -10.77 21.12
CA ARG A 103 -2.31 -11.10 21.77
C ARG A 103 -2.40 -11.10 23.31
N GLN A 104 -3.38 -10.40 23.88
CA GLN A 104 -3.53 -10.26 25.33
C GLN A 104 -4.44 -11.34 25.94
N THR A 105 -5.05 -12.18 25.11
CA THR A 105 -5.91 -13.27 25.58
C THR A 105 -5.12 -14.24 26.45
N VAL A 106 -5.60 -14.45 27.67
CA VAL A 106 -5.01 -15.37 28.65
C VAL A 106 -5.83 -16.65 28.69
N TYR A 107 -5.18 -17.80 28.54
CA TYR A 107 -5.81 -19.10 28.69
C TYR A 107 -5.64 -19.63 30.12
N PRO A 108 -6.69 -20.17 30.75
CA PRO A 108 -6.53 -20.91 32.00
C PRO A 108 -5.66 -22.15 31.76
N ALA A 109 -4.77 -22.47 32.71
CA ALA A 109 -3.85 -23.60 32.59
C ALA A 109 -4.57 -24.95 32.53
N ASP A 110 -5.71 -25.07 33.24
CA ASP A 110 -6.61 -26.22 33.15
C ASP A 110 -8.07 -25.74 32.94
N PRO A 111 -8.53 -25.61 31.69
CA PRO A 111 -9.89 -25.20 31.39
C PRO A 111 -10.94 -26.21 31.87
N ALA A 112 -10.58 -27.50 31.95
CA ALA A 112 -11.51 -28.58 32.27
C ALA A 112 -12.02 -28.50 33.72
N GLU A 113 -11.27 -27.86 34.61
CA GLU A 113 -11.64 -27.69 36.02
C GLU A 113 -12.96 -26.92 36.20
N TYR A 114 -13.18 -25.92 35.34
CA TYR A 114 -14.32 -25.01 35.40
C TYR A 114 -15.54 -25.52 34.61
N VAL A 115 -15.36 -26.51 33.74
CA VAL A 115 -16.45 -27.07 32.94
C VAL A 115 -17.42 -27.79 33.89
N TRP A 116 -18.73 -27.51 33.73
CA TRP A 116 -19.82 -28.09 34.53
C TRP A 116 -19.84 -27.72 36.02
N LYS A 117 -19.05 -26.72 36.47
CA LYS A 117 -19.09 -26.21 37.84
C LYS A 117 -19.47 -24.75 37.85
N ALA A 118 -20.37 -24.33 38.75
CA ALA A 118 -20.70 -22.92 38.94
C ALA A 118 -19.58 -22.21 39.73
N SER A 119 -18.49 -21.87 39.04
CA SER A 119 -17.33 -21.13 39.57
C SER A 119 -17.12 -19.82 38.79
N ASN A 120 -16.43 -18.85 39.39
CA ASN A 120 -16.10 -17.59 38.72
C ASN A 120 -15.25 -17.79 37.46
N GLY A 121 -14.48 -18.88 37.36
CA GLY A 121 -13.68 -19.19 36.18
C GLY A 121 -14.46 -19.65 34.94
N VAL A 122 -15.77 -19.88 35.06
CA VAL A 122 -16.63 -20.23 33.90
C VAL A 122 -16.72 -19.08 32.90
N TRP A 123 -16.66 -17.84 33.37
CA TRP A 123 -16.75 -16.64 32.53
C TRP A 123 -15.53 -16.48 31.60
N ASP A 124 -14.39 -17.07 31.97
CA ASP A 124 -13.11 -16.96 31.25
C ASP A 124 -12.80 -18.17 30.36
N LEU A 125 -13.81 -19.03 30.09
CA LEU A 125 -13.62 -20.21 29.24
C LEU A 125 -13.48 -19.83 27.76
N PRO A 126 -12.57 -20.49 27.01
CA PRO A 126 -12.44 -20.26 25.58
C PRO A 126 -13.73 -20.56 24.83
N ILE A 127 -14.17 -19.65 23.97
CA ILE A 127 -15.44 -19.78 23.23
C ILE A 127 -15.48 -21.06 22.36
N GLY A 128 -14.34 -21.52 21.85
CA GLY A 128 -14.24 -22.78 21.11
C GLY A 128 -14.65 -23.99 21.96
N LEU A 129 -14.15 -24.05 23.20
CA LEU A 129 -14.48 -25.12 24.15
C LEU A 129 -15.95 -25.02 24.59
N VAL A 130 -16.44 -23.81 24.85
CA VAL A 130 -17.86 -23.59 25.19
C VAL A 130 -18.77 -24.06 24.06
N ASN A 131 -18.41 -23.78 22.80
CA ASN A 131 -19.18 -24.18 21.65
C ASN A 131 -19.19 -25.71 21.47
N GLU A 132 -18.04 -26.36 21.61
CA GLU A 132 -17.91 -27.84 21.57
C GLU A 132 -18.74 -28.50 22.68
N VAL A 133 -18.70 -27.95 23.90
CA VAL A 133 -19.43 -28.49 25.05
C VAL A 133 -20.96 -28.31 24.92
N LEU A 134 -21.42 -27.17 24.41
CA LEU A 134 -22.85 -26.86 24.30
C LEU A 134 -23.51 -27.43 23.05
N TYR A 135 -22.81 -27.46 21.93
CA TYR A 135 -23.39 -27.75 20.62
C TYR A 135 -22.84 -29.01 19.93
N GLY A 136 -21.73 -29.58 20.42
CA GLY A 136 -21.07 -30.74 19.82
C GLY A 136 -20.23 -30.36 18.61
#